data_AF-D3V9S4-F1
#
_entry.id   AF-D3V9S4-F1
#
_cell.length_a   1.000
_cell.length_b   1.000
_cell.length_c   1.000
_cell.angle_alpha   90.00
_cell.angle_beta   90.00
_cell.angle_gamma   90.00
#
_symmetry.space_group_name_H-M   'P 1'
#
loop_
_entity.id
_entity.type
_entity.pdbx_description
1 polymer ?
#
loop_
_entity_poly.entity_id
_entity_poly.type
_entity_poly.pdbx_seq_one_letter_code
_entity_poly.pdbx_strand_id
1 'polypeptide(L)'
;MGEFFKQSGFGSQMKGDSQKTSKIYQGQSVYQASGNIDQHIKKGDQFYLDGSHKNHVEVFDKRGNFRVVLNLDGSINETKIKTKTKTKTKTKTKQAEAEGRKLK
;
A
#
# COMPACT_ATOMS: atom_id res chain seq x y z
N MET A 1 12.41 11.67 2.09
CA MET A 1 12.91 10.63 1.16
C MET A 1 14.42 10.42 1.17
N GLY A 2 15.27 11.46 1.22
CA GLY A 2 16.72 11.28 1.13
C GLY A 2 17.35 10.33 2.17
N GLU A 3 16.90 10.36 3.44
CA GLU A 3 17.38 9.44 4.48
C GLU A 3 16.97 7.99 4.24
N PHE A 4 15.72 7.75 3.84
CA PHE A 4 15.22 6.41 3.55
C PHE A 4 16.05 5.73 2.44
N PHE A 5 16.38 6.45 1.37
CA PHE A 5 17.23 5.92 0.29
C PHE A 5 18.69 5.69 0.67
N LYS A 6 19.15 6.22 1.81
CA LYS A 6 20.48 5.91 2.35
C LYS A 6 20.48 4.64 3.21
N GLN A 7 19.32 4.13 3.61
CA GLN A 7 19.24 2.91 4.38
C GLN A 7 19.62 1.71 3.51
N SER A 8 20.43 0.81 4.07
CA SER A 8 20.78 -0.45 3.40
C SER A 8 19.54 -1.36 3.28
N GLY A 9 19.56 -2.26 2.31
CA GLY A 9 18.42 -3.14 2.02
C GLY A 9 17.31 -2.42 1.26
N PHE A 10 16.10 -2.38 1.82
CA PHE A 10 14.89 -1.92 1.12
C PHE A 10 14.99 -0.48 0.60
N GLY A 11 15.50 0.45 1.40
CA GLY A 11 15.65 1.85 0.99
C GLY A 11 16.59 2.05 -0.20
N SER A 12 17.74 1.38 -0.19
CA SER A 12 18.71 1.41 -1.29
C SER A 12 18.16 0.73 -2.56
N GLN A 13 17.44 -0.38 -2.42
CA GLN A 13 16.77 -1.06 -3.54
C GLN A 13 15.71 -0.15 -4.17
N MET A 14 14.88 0.50 -3.35
CA MET A 14 13.92 1.48 -3.84
C MET A 14 14.57 2.62 -4.61
N LYS A 15 15.71 3.14 -4.14
CA LYS A 15 16.42 4.22 -4.82
C LYS A 15 16.87 3.82 -6.22
N GLY A 16 17.37 2.60 -6.40
CA GLY A 16 17.84 2.09 -7.70
C GLY A 16 16.70 1.84 -8.68
N ASP A 17 15.59 1.30 -8.19
CA ASP A 17 14.45 0.88 -9.00
C ASP A 17 13.27 1.88 -8.96
N SER A 18 13.52 3.14 -8.59
CA SER A 18 12.52 4.20 -8.64
C SER A 18 13.01 5.49 -9.24
N GLN A 19 12.06 6.25 -9.78
CA GLN A 19 12.26 7.55 -10.38
C GLN A 19 11.42 8.59 -9.66
N LYS A 20 12.08 9.69 -9.31
CA LYS A 20 11.39 10.87 -8.77
C LYS A 20 10.45 11.40 -9.84
N THR A 21 9.19 11.63 -9.46
CA THR A 21 8.21 12.28 -10.34
C THR A 21 8.12 13.77 -10.01
N SER A 22 7.51 14.55 -10.91
CA SER A 22 7.19 15.96 -10.64
C SER A 22 6.00 16.14 -9.69
N LYS A 23 5.36 15.06 -9.24
CA LYS A 23 4.19 15.13 -8.36
C LYS A 23 4.63 15.35 -6.91
N ILE A 24 3.93 16.25 -6.24
CA ILE A 24 4.07 16.51 -4.81
C ILE A 24 2.72 16.16 -4.14
N TYR A 25 2.76 15.33 -3.11
CA TYR A 25 1.59 14.99 -2.30
C TYR A 25 1.88 15.33 -0.84
N GLN A 26 1.04 16.18 -0.23
CA GLN A 26 1.23 16.66 1.14
C GLN A 26 2.64 17.22 1.41
N GLY A 27 3.20 17.97 0.45
CA GLY A 27 4.56 18.51 0.56
C GLY A 27 5.70 17.48 0.39
N GLN A 28 5.38 16.21 0.10
CA GLN A 28 6.36 15.17 -0.17
C GLN A 28 6.46 14.86 -1.67
N SER A 29 7.67 14.65 -2.18
CA SER A 29 7.87 14.18 -3.55
C SER A 29 7.42 12.73 -3.70
N VAL A 30 6.61 12.49 -4.73
CA VAL A 30 6.16 11.15 -5.12
C VAL A 30 7.20 10.53 -6.04
N TYR A 31 7.50 9.26 -5.78
CA TYR A 31 8.40 8.43 -6.57
C TYR A 31 7.58 7.36 -7.29
N GLN A 32 8.01 6.99 -8.48
CA GLN A 32 7.42 5.91 -9.25
C GLN A 32 8.41 4.76 -9.35
N ALA A 33 7.96 3.53 -9.14
CA ALA A 33 8.76 2.34 -9.37
C ALA A 33 9.03 2.18 -10.87
N SER A 34 10.30 2.19 -11.26
CA SER A 34 10.75 1.94 -12.64
C SER A 34 10.80 0.44 -12.96
N GLY A 35 10.92 -0.39 -11.92
CA GLY A 35 10.95 -1.85 -11.99
C GLY A 35 10.03 -2.51 -10.97
N ASN A 36 10.06 -3.85 -10.92
CA ASN A 36 9.44 -4.59 -9.83
C ASN A 36 10.42 -4.60 -8.65
N ILE A 37 10.13 -3.78 -7.65
CA ILE A 37 11.00 -3.63 -6.47
C ILE A 37 10.78 -4.80 -5.52
N ASP A 38 9.52 -5.17 -5.31
CA ASP A 38 9.13 -6.19 -4.35
C ASP A 38 7.83 -6.86 -4.82
N GLN A 39 7.42 -7.96 -4.19
CA GLN A 39 6.12 -8.59 -4.47
C GLN A 39 4.94 -7.61 -4.30
N HIS A 40 5.10 -6.60 -3.43
CA HIS A 40 4.09 -5.59 -3.17
C HIS A 40 4.14 -4.38 -4.12
N ILE A 41 5.29 -4.12 -4.74
CA ILE A 41 5.53 -2.91 -5.55
C ILE A 41 5.96 -3.29 -6.95
N LYS A 42 5.04 -3.04 -7.87
CA LYS A 42 5.21 -3.36 -9.29
C LYS A 42 5.67 -2.14 -10.05
N LYS A 43 6.23 -2.39 -11.23
CA LYS A 43 6.59 -1.32 -12.18
C LYS A 43 5.39 -0.40 -12.44
N GLY A 44 5.61 0.90 -12.29
CA GLY A 44 4.62 1.96 -12.50
C GLY A 44 3.87 2.39 -11.24
N ASP A 45 3.97 1.63 -10.14
CA ASP A 45 3.40 2.03 -8.86
C ASP A 45 4.06 3.31 -8.36
N GLN A 46 3.28 4.11 -7.64
CA GLN A 46 3.70 5.38 -7.06
C GLN A 46 3.78 5.23 -5.54
N PHE A 47 4.81 5.79 -4.93
CA PHE A 47 4.96 5.77 -3.49
C PHE A 47 5.57 7.06 -2.96
N TYR A 48 5.27 7.38 -1.70
CA TYR A 48 5.88 8.51 -1.00
C TYR A 48 6.11 8.16 0.46
N LEU A 49 7.03 8.90 1.08
CA LEU A 49 7.37 8.75 2.50
C LEU A 49 6.41 9.57 3.35
N ASP A 50 5.99 9.03 4.49
CA ASP A 50 5.22 9.79 5.47
C ASP A 50 5.98 11.06 5.89
N GLY A 51 5.30 12.20 5.83
CA GLY A 51 5.92 13.50 6.09
C GLY A 51 6.12 13.80 7.58
N SER A 52 5.42 13.12 8.48
CA SER A 52 5.41 13.45 9.91
C SER A 52 6.53 12.71 10.65
N HIS A 53 6.56 11.39 10.55
CA HIS A 53 7.50 10.55 11.29
C HIS A 53 8.51 9.85 10.39
N LYS A 54 8.37 9.96 9.05
CA LYS A 54 9.25 9.33 8.06
C LYS A 54 9.49 7.84 8.34
N ASN A 55 8.53 7.17 8.95
CA ASN A 55 8.66 5.80 9.48
C ASN A 55 7.95 4.75 8.62
N HIS A 56 7.18 5.16 7.61
CA HIS A 56 6.53 4.27 6.67
C HIS A 56 6.40 4.89 5.28
N VAL A 57 6.25 4.01 4.29
CA VAL A 57 6.06 4.32 2.88
C VAL A 57 4.64 3.93 2.48
N GLU A 58 3.93 4.85 1.85
CA GLU A 58 2.59 4.59 1.31
C GLU A 58 2.71 4.29 -0.19
N VAL A 59 2.19 3.14 -0.61
CA VAL A 59 2.25 2.65 -1.99
C VAL A 59 0.87 2.72 -2.64
N PHE A 60 0.85 3.22 -3.87
CA PHE A 60 -0.32 3.42 -4.71
C PHE A 60 -0.06 2.80 -6.09
N ASP A 61 -1.13 2.34 -6.73
CA ASP A 61 -1.09 1.89 -8.11
C ASP A 61 -0.81 3.08 -9.05
N LYS A 62 -0.41 2.81 -10.29
CA LYS A 62 -0.32 3.83 -11.35
C LYS A 62 -1.59 4.68 -11.50
N ARG A 63 -2.76 4.12 -11.18
CA ARG A 63 -4.07 4.80 -11.18
C ARG A 63 -4.33 5.66 -9.93
N GLY A 64 -3.42 5.69 -8.96
CA GLY A 64 -3.59 6.40 -7.69
C GLY A 64 -4.40 5.65 -6.64
N ASN A 65 -4.71 4.36 -6.87
CA ASN A 65 -5.41 3.54 -5.88
C ASN A 65 -4.43 3.10 -4.79
N PHE A 66 -4.79 3.32 -3.52
CA PHE A 66 -4.00 2.84 -2.39
C PHE A 66 -3.83 1.31 -2.44
N ARG A 67 -2.59 0.83 -2.36
CA ARG A 67 -2.26 -0.60 -2.35
C ARG A 67 -1.91 -1.08 -0.95
N VAL A 68 -0.86 -0.51 -0.36
CA VAL A 68 -0.28 -1.00 0.90
C VAL A 68 0.51 0.12 1.60
N VAL A 69 0.61 0.02 2.92
CA VAL A 69 1.65 0.72 3.69
C VAL A 69 2.76 -0.27 4.03
N LEU A 70 3.99 0.11 3.70
CA LEU A 70 5.19 -0.64 4.06
C LEU A 70 5.99 0.13 5.12
N ASN A 71 6.65 -0.59 6.00
CA ASN A 71 7.65 -0.04 6.91
C ASN A 71 8.94 0.26 6.13
N LEU A 72 9.89 0.97 6.75
CA LEU A 72 11.17 1.29 6.13
C LEU A 72 12.03 0.05 5.84
N ASP A 73 11.78 -1.06 6.51
CA ASP A 73 12.44 -2.34 6.24
C ASP A 73 11.82 -3.11 5.07
N GLY A 74 10.67 -2.66 4.55
CA GLY A 74 9.91 -3.34 3.48
C GLY A 74 8.78 -4.25 3.97
N SER A 75 8.68 -4.53 5.27
CA SER A 75 7.57 -5.29 5.84
C SER A 75 6.24 -4.55 5.73
N ILE A 76 5.16 -5.31 5.56
CA ILE A 76 3.80 -4.76 5.51
C ILE A 76 3.39 -4.22 6.88
N ASN A 77 2.88 -2.99 6.91
CA ASN A 77 2.22 -2.45 8.09
C ASN A 77 0.78 -3.00 8.19
N GLU A 78 0.66 -4.21 8.75
CA GLU A 78 -0.61 -4.95 8.87
C GLU A 78 -1.71 -4.15 9.59
N THR A 79 -1.33 -3.28 10.53
CA THR A 79 -2.24 -2.44 11.30
C THR A 79 -3.04 -1.48 10.41
N LYS A 80 -2.44 -0.99 9.31
CA LYS A 80 -3.11 -0.09 8.36
C LYS A 80 -3.84 -0.81 7.23
N ILE A 81 -3.49 -2.07 6.91
CA ILE A 81 -4.27 -2.85 5.94
C ILE A 81 -5.60 -3.29 6.55
N LYS A 82 -5.61 -3.76 7.81
CA LYS A 82 -6.84 -4.23 8.47
C LYS A 82 -7.92 -3.15 8.61
N THR A 83 -7.57 -1.87 8.57
CA THR A 83 -8.52 -0.76 8.63
C THR A 83 -9.09 -0.38 7.26
N LYS A 84 -8.36 -0.62 6.16
CA LYS A 84 -8.82 -0.27 4.80
C LYS A 84 -9.46 -1.44 4.03
N THR A 85 -9.23 -2.70 4.42
CA THR A 85 -9.87 -3.87 3.77
C THR A 85 -11.23 -4.27 4.39
N LYS A 86 -11.61 -3.70 5.54
CA LYS A 86 -12.87 -4.04 6.23
C LYS A 86 -14.13 -3.33 5.70
N THR A 87 -14.07 -2.64 4.57
CA THR A 87 -15.22 -1.93 3.98
C THR A 87 -15.76 -2.50 2.67
N LYS A 88 -15.46 -3.76 2.32
CA LYS A 88 -16.14 -4.43 1.17
C LYS A 88 -16.67 -5.85 1.38
N THR A 89 -16.67 -6.40 2.60
CA THR A 89 -17.25 -7.74 2.83
C THR A 89 -17.95 -7.86 4.19
N LYS A 90 -18.98 -7.03 4.42
CA LYS A 90 -20.01 -7.31 5.44
C LYS A 90 -21.42 -6.86 5.02
N THR A 91 -21.72 -6.91 3.72
CA THR A 91 -23.08 -6.65 3.21
C THR A 91 -23.50 -7.69 2.16
N LYS A 92 -23.66 -8.95 2.59
CA LYS A 92 -24.65 -9.92 2.06
C LYS A 92 -24.48 -11.31 2.68
N THR A 93 -24.89 -11.47 3.94
CA THR A 93 -25.50 -12.76 4.40
C THR A 93 -26.38 -12.49 5.62
N LYS A 94 -27.44 -11.71 5.42
CA LYS A 94 -28.67 -11.83 6.20
C LYS A 94 -29.79 -11.85 5.17
N GLN A 95 -30.31 -13.04 4.89
CA GLN A 95 -31.62 -13.38 4.31
C GLN A 95 -31.49 -14.66 3.48
N ALA A 96 -31.78 -15.78 4.14
CA ALA A 96 -32.48 -16.95 3.60
C ALA A 96 -32.27 -18.12 4.58
N GLU A 97 -33.12 -18.20 5.61
CA GLU A 97 -33.76 -19.48 6.00
C GLU A 97 -34.86 -19.19 7.03
N ALA A 98 -35.93 -18.54 6.55
CA ALA A 98 -37.25 -18.74 7.11
C ALA A 98 -38.02 -19.59 6.10
N GLU A 99 -38.59 -20.68 6.60
CA GLU A 99 -39.61 -21.55 5.99
C GLU A 99 -39.17 -22.57 4.92
N GLY A 100 -39.23 -23.86 5.31
CA GLY A 100 -39.48 -24.95 4.37
C GLY A 100 -39.07 -26.35 4.80
N ARG A 101 -40.02 -27.11 5.36
CA ARG A 101 -40.11 -28.58 5.44
C ARG A 101 -39.27 -29.34 6.49
N LYS A 102 -39.94 -29.70 7.59
CA LYS A 102 -40.03 -31.11 7.98
C LYS A 102 -41.51 -31.53 8.04
N LEU A 103 -41.99 -32.07 6.92
CA LEU A 103 -42.95 -33.17 6.95
C LEU A 103 -42.14 -34.43 7.24
N LYS A 104 -42.44 -35.11 8.34
CA LYS A 104 -42.61 -36.56 8.42
C LYS A 104 -43.34 -36.86 9.73
#